data_AF-A0A4V1TZ58-F1
#
_entry.id   AF-A0A4V1TZ58-F1
#
_cell.length_a   1.000
_cell.length_b   1.000
_cell.length_c   1.000
_cell.angle_alpha   90.00
_cell.angle_beta   90.00
_cell.angle_gamma   90.00
#
_symmetry.space_group_name_H-M   'P 1'
#
loop_
_entity.id
_entity.type
_entity.pdbx_description
1 polymer ?
#
loop_
_entity_poly.entity_id
_entity_poly.type
_entity_poly.pdbx_seq_one_letter_code
_entity_poly.pdbx_strand_id
1 'polypeptide(L)'
;MTSRKTLLRSALAAGVALTLLAGCGQMRPMGNTAIYEASLSGGQQVPPAVTPGNGVAELMLNTNTNTLRWKVTYSGLTGPATAAHIHGPAPRGGNAGVVVPFSGNLNAQPITGEQTITPEQATALANGLWYVNIHTARYPNGEIRGQLTPRR
;
A
#
# COMPACT_ATOMS: atom_id res chain seq x y z
N MET A 1 64.57 14.59 48.05
CA MET A 1 65.38 14.18 46.89
C MET A 1 64.56 14.42 45.63
N THR A 2 64.82 15.57 44.99
CA THR A 2 64.52 15.98 43.60
C THR A 2 63.31 15.40 42.84
N SER A 3 62.29 16.27 42.73
CA SER A 3 61.18 16.23 41.77
C SER A 3 61.65 16.16 40.31
N ARG A 4 60.94 15.39 39.46
CA ARG A 4 61.16 15.31 38.01
C ARG A 4 59.93 15.79 37.24
N LYS A 5 60.18 16.87 36.50
CA LYS A 5 59.87 17.10 35.07
C LYS A 5 58.41 17.39 34.68
N THR A 6 58.13 18.69 34.68
CA THR A 6 57.54 19.51 33.61
C THR A 6 57.38 18.84 32.23
N LEU A 7 56.21 18.97 31.57
CA LEU A 7 55.97 19.87 30.42
C LEU A 7 54.63 19.64 29.71
N LEU A 8 53.98 20.78 29.48
CA LEU A 8 52.92 21.22 28.56
C LEU A 8 52.49 20.34 27.38
N ARG A 9 51.23 20.59 26.95
CA ARG A 9 50.66 20.73 25.57
C ARG A 9 49.29 20.04 25.53
N SER A 10 48.21 20.47 24.85
CA SER A 10 47.86 21.55 23.93
C SER A 10 46.33 21.49 23.74
N ALA A 11 45.78 22.48 23.05
CA ALA A 11 44.37 22.81 22.89
C ALA A 11 43.50 21.90 21.98
N LEU A 12 42.19 22.20 22.06
CA LEU A 12 41.19 22.33 20.98
C LEU A 12 40.26 21.16 20.58
N ALA A 13 38.98 21.38 20.89
CA ALA A 13 37.71 21.11 20.19
C ALA A 13 37.56 19.94 19.18
N ALA A 14 36.50 19.16 19.35
CA ALA A 14 35.56 18.77 18.28
C ALA A 14 34.35 18.01 18.88
N GLY A 15 33.16 18.61 18.85
CA GLY A 15 31.90 17.91 19.11
C GLY A 15 31.05 17.90 17.85
N VAL A 16 31.22 16.88 17.00
CA VAL A 16 30.36 16.64 15.84
C VAL A 16 29.22 15.71 16.27
N ALA A 17 28.01 16.25 16.41
CA ALA A 17 26.81 15.45 16.60
C ALA A 17 26.18 15.17 15.23
N LEU A 18 26.46 13.99 14.68
CA LEU A 18 25.82 13.48 13.47
C LEU A 18 24.53 12.76 13.88
N THR A 19 23.39 13.43 13.71
CA THR A 19 22.07 12.79 13.82
C THR A 19 21.56 12.43 12.42
N LEU A 20 21.74 11.16 12.04
CA LEU A 20 21.14 10.58 10.83
C LEU A 20 19.66 10.28 11.11
N LEU A 21 18.78 11.19 10.70
CA LEU A 21 17.35 10.90 10.58
C LEU A 21 17.11 10.16 9.26
N ALA A 22 17.08 8.82 9.35
CA ALA A 22 16.53 7.97 8.31
C ALA A 22 15.02 8.23 8.18
N GLY A 23 14.65 9.12 7.25
CA GLY A 23 13.26 9.39 6.90
C GLY A 23 12.66 8.21 6.14
N CYS A 24 12.08 7.24 6.87
CA CYS A 24 11.11 6.33 6.27
C CYS A 24 9.94 7.17 5.76
N GLY A 25 9.75 7.21 4.44
CA GLY A 25 8.64 7.89 3.77
C GLY A 25 7.30 7.24 4.13
N GLN A 26 6.79 7.55 5.32
CA GLN A 26 5.41 7.27 5.72
C GLN A 26 4.54 8.34 5.08
N MET A 27 3.49 7.93 4.36
CA MET A 27 2.46 8.84 3.91
C MET A 27 1.79 9.40 5.16
N ARG A 28 2.13 10.64 5.55
CA ARG A 28 1.49 11.30 6.71
C ARG A 28 0.06 11.63 6.31
N PRO A 29 -0.96 11.12 7.02
CA PRO A 29 -2.32 11.56 6.78
C PRO A 29 -2.41 13.05 7.15
N MET A 30 -2.66 13.91 6.15
CA MET A 30 -3.18 15.25 6.40
C MET A 30 -4.61 15.07 6.94
N GLY A 31 -5.09 15.91 7.85
CA GLY A 31 -6.34 15.72 8.63
C GLY A 31 -7.63 15.40 7.84
N ASN A 32 -7.59 15.47 6.51
CA ASN A 32 -8.69 15.18 5.59
C ASN A 32 -8.37 13.95 4.74
N THR A 33 -7.80 12.91 5.37
CA THR A 33 -7.35 11.69 4.70
C THR A 33 -7.87 10.46 5.42
N ALA A 34 -8.55 9.56 4.70
CA ALA A 34 -8.94 8.24 5.18
C ALA A 34 -8.03 7.17 4.56
N ILE A 35 -7.55 6.24 5.39
CA ILE A 35 -6.69 5.13 4.95
C ILE A 35 -7.51 3.84 4.96
N TYR A 36 -7.33 3.03 3.93
CA TYR A 36 -7.96 1.72 3.77
C TYR A 36 -6.90 0.68 3.48
N GLU A 37 -7.13 -0.55 3.92
CA GLU A 37 -6.23 -1.65 3.68
C GLU A 37 -6.97 -2.93 3.30
N ALA A 38 -6.27 -3.83 2.62
CA ALA A 38 -6.73 -5.19 2.35
C ALA A 38 -5.55 -6.16 2.32
N SER A 39 -5.72 -7.34 2.92
CA SER A 39 -4.88 -8.51 2.63
C SER A 39 -5.50 -9.28 1.48
N LEU A 40 -4.74 -9.60 0.44
CA LEU A 40 -5.20 -10.29 -0.76
C LEU A 40 -4.82 -11.77 -0.70
N SER A 41 -5.75 -12.66 -1.01
CA SER A 41 -5.51 -14.10 -1.12
C SER A 41 -6.44 -14.77 -2.13
N GLY A 42 -6.07 -15.97 -2.57
CA GLY A 42 -6.94 -16.78 -3.44
C GLY A 42 -8.24 -17.23 -2.77
N GLY A 43 -8.22 -17.44 -1.46
CA GLY A 43 -9.39 -17.85 -0.67
C GLY A 43 -10.50 -16.79 -0.61
N GLN A 44 -10.20 -15.53 -0.95
CA GLN A 44 -11.19 -14.45 -1.01
C GLN A 44 -11.82 -14.29 -2.39
N GLN A 45 -11.35 -15.02 -3.41
CA GLN A 45 -12.01 -15.05 -4.72
C GLN A 45 -13.37 -15.72 -4.65
N VAL A 46 -14.21 -15.43 -5.64
CA VAL A 46 -15.55 -16.03 -5.79
C VAL A 46 -15.69 -16.53 -7.22
N PRO A 47 -15.48 -17.84 -7.48
CA PRO A 47 -15.09 -18.90 -6.54
C PRO A 47 -13.63 -18.80 -6.06
N PRO A 48 -13.26 -19.42 -4.90
CA PRO A 48 -11.88 -19.40 -4.39
C PRO A 48 -10.84 -19.97 -5.38
N ALA A 49 -9.69 -19.32 -5.46
CA ALA A 49 -8.55 -19.77 -6.26
C ALA A 49 -7.53 -20.54 -5.40
N VAL A 50 -7.01 -21.66 -5.92
CA VAL A 50 -5.95 -22.45 -5.28
C VAL A 50 -4.59 -21.96 -5.76
N THR A 51 -4.04 -20.97 -5.06
CA THR A 51 -2.79 -20.31 -5.45
C THR A 51 -1.92 -20.07 -4.21
N PRO A 52 -0.57 -20.08 -4.34
CA PRO A 52 0.30 -19.54 -3.31
C PRO A 52 0.29 -17.99 -3.26
N GLY A 53 -0.38 -17.34 -4.22
CA GLY A 53 -0.44 -15.90 -4.35
C GLY A 53 -1.03 -15.20 -3.13
N ASN A 54 -0.39 -14.11 -2.74
CA ASN A 54 -0.82 -13.24 -1.66
C ASN A 54 -0.45 -11.78 -1.96
N GLY A 55 -1.09 -10.83 -1.29
CA GLY A 55 -0.74 -9.42 -1.43
C GLY A 55 -1.30 -8.54 -0.34
N VAL A 56 -0.95 -7.26 -0.40
CA VAL A 56 -1.45 -6.19 0.47
C VAL A 56 -1.78 -4.98 -0.38
N ALA A 57 -2.90 -4.35 -0.12
CA ALA A 57 -3.27 -3.06 -0.68
C ALA A 57 -3.41 -2.02 0.44
N GLU A 58 -2.85 -0.84 0.21
CA GLU A 58 -3.05 0.36 1.02
C GLU A 58 -3.59 1.46 0.12
N LEU A 59 -4.73 2.04 0.49
CA LEU A 59 -5.40 3.10 -0.23
C LEU A 59 -5.53 4.32 0.67
N MET A 60 -5.36 5.50 0.09
CA MET A 60 -5.44 6.77 0.79
C MET A 60 -6.38 7.72 0.05
N LEU A 61 -7.52 8.03 0.66
CA LEU A 61 -8.53 8.92 0.12
C LEU A 61 -8.39 10.31 0.73
N ASN A 62 -8.14 11.34 -0.09
CA ASN A 62 -8.33 12.72 0.32
C ASN A 62 -9.83 13.04 0.32
N THR A 63 -10.41 13.31 1.48
CA THR A 63 -11.86 13.48 1.65
C THR A 63 -12.37 14.87 1.23
N ASN A 64 -11.48 15.81 0.89
CA ASN A 64 -11.88 17.10 0.32
C ASN A 64 -12.00 17.02 -1.20
N THR A 65 -11.03 16.36 -1.84
CA THR A 65 -10.92 16.31 -3.30
C THR A 65 -11.45 15.01 -3.91
N ASN A 66 -11.79 14.03 -3.06
CA ASN A 66 -12.07 12.65 -3.44
C ASN A 66 -10.96 12.01 -4.30
N THR A 67 -9.71 12.44 -4.11
CA THR A 67 -8.58 11.82 -4.78
C THR A 67 -8.17 10.58 -4.02
N LEU A 68 -8.35 9.41 -4.64
CA LEU A 68 -7.91 8.12 -4.13
C LEU A 68 -6.52 7.80 -4.68
N ARG A 69 -5.56 7.55 -3.80
CA ARG A 69 -4.24 6.98 -4.14
C ARG A 69 -4.17 5.54 -3.66
N TRP A 70 -3.41 4.71 -4.36
CA TRP A 70 -3.17 3.33 -3.94
C TRP A 70 -1.71 2.93 -4.04
N LYS A 71 -1.36 1.96 -3.21
CA LYS A 71 -0.14 1.17 -3.26
C LYS A 71 -0.52 -0.29 -3.04
N VAL A 72 -0.21 -1.14 -4.01
CA VAL A 72 -0.49 -2.58 -3.93
C VAL A 72 0.81 -3.35 -4.12
N THR A 73 1.08 -4.26 -3.20
CA THR A 73 2.18 -5.23 -3.33
C THR A 73 1.65 -6.65 -3.35
N TYR A 74 2.30 -7.53 -4.12
CA TYR A 74 1.94 -8.94 -4.16
C TYR A 74 3.15 -9.83 -4.42
N SER A 75 2.99 -11.12 -4.16
CA SER A 75 3.98 -12.16 -4.39
C SER A 75 3.30 -13.50 -4.68
N GLY A 76 4.06 -14.45 -5.22
CA GLY A 76 3.61 -15.85 -5.33
C GLY A 76 2.48 -16.09 -6.32
N LEU A 77 2.20 -15.15 -7.24
CA LEU A 77 1.24 -15.41 -8.31
C LEU A 77 1.73 -16.55 -9.21
N THR A 78 0.80 -17.27 -9.82
CA THR A 78 1.10 -18.39 -10.72
C THR A 78 1.70 -17.97 -12.06
N GLY A 79 1.78 -16.67 -12.33
CA GLY A 79 2.43 -16.08 -13.49
C GLY A 79 2.44 -14.56 -13.40
N PRO A 80 2.89 -13.86 -14.47
CA PRO A 80 2.82 -12.40 -14.54
C PRO A 80 1.38 -11.91 -14.34
N ALA A 81 1.22 -10.79 -13.65
CA ALA A 81 -0.08 -10.13 -13.55
C ALA A 81 -0.48 -9.62 -14.93
N THR A 82 -1.69 -9.98 -15.36
CA THR A 82 -2.27 -9.59 -16.66
C THR A 82 -3.27 -8.45 -16.53
N ALA A 83 -3.91 -8.32 -15.36
CA ALA A 83 -4.80 -7.23 -15.01
C ALA A 83 -4.84 -7.05 -13.48
N ALA A 84 -5.18 -5.84 -13.04
CA ALA A 84 -5.46 -5.57 -11.64
C ALA A 84 -6.46 -4.41 -11.53
N HIS A 85 -7.39 -4.52 -10.59
CA HIS A 85 -8.53 -3.60 -10.49
C HIS A 85 -8.93 -3.35 -9.04
N ILE A 86 -9.57 -2.21 -8.80
CA ILE A 86 -10.48 -2.02 -7.66
C ILE A 86 -11.91 -2.19 -8.19
N HIS A 87 -12.68 -3.05 -7.55
CA HIS A 87 -14.09 -3.33 -7.86
C HIS A 87 -15.01 -2.80 -6.77
N GLY A 88 -16.27 -2.58 -7.12
CA GLY A 88 -17.33 -2.23 -6.18
C GLY A 88 -18.57 -1.66 -6.86
N PRO A 89 -19.67 -1.44 -6.11
CA PRO A 89 -19.88 -1.87 -4.73
C PRO A 89 -20.31 -3.34 -4.64
N ALA A 90 -19.71 -4.12 -3.74
CA ALA A 90 -20.16 -5.44 -3.33
C ALA A 90 -19.77 -5.75 -1.87
N PRO A 91 -20.64 -6.43 -1.10
CA PRO A 91 -20.26 -6.96 0.20
C PRO A 91 -19.20 -8.06 0.04
N ARG A 92 -18.56 -8.43 1.15
CA ARG A 92 -17.61 -9.56 1.17
C ARG A 92 -18.30 -10.82 0.63
N GLY A 93 -17.66 -11.49 -0.33
CA GLY A 93 -18.22 -12.66 -1.02
C GLY A 93 -19.11 -12.34 -2.24
N GLY A 94 -19.41 -11.07 -2.52
CA GLY A 94 -20.07 -10.65 -3.75
C GLY A 94 -19.08 -10.20 -4.83
N ASN A 95 -19.46 -10.31 -6.10
CA ASN A 95 -18.72 -9.76 -7.24
C ASN A 95 -19.36 -8.45 -7.71
N ALA A 96 -18.54 -7.51 -8.19
CA ALA A 96 -18.99 -6.24 -8.76
C ALA A 96 -18.18 -5.88 -10.01
N GLY A 97 -18.63 -4.86 -10.73
CA GLY A 97 -17.90 -4.26 -11.84
C GLY A 97 -16.60 -3.56 -11.40
N VAL A 98 -15.77 -3.20 -12.38
CA VAL A 98 -14.53 -2.44 -12.17
C VAL A 98 -14.88 -0.98 -11.89
N VAL A 99 -14.29 -0.41 -10.84
CA VAL A 99 -14.36 1.02 -10.52
C VAL A 99 -13.07 1.74 -10.90
N VAL A 100 -11.92 1.11 -10.62
CA VAL A 100 -10.60 1.64 -10.98
C VAL A 100 -9.83 0.54 -11.70
N PRO A 101 -9.55 0.69 -13.00
CA PRO A 101 -8.58 -0.16 -13.68
C PRO A 101 -7.15 0.31 -13.38
N PHE A 102 -6.26 -0.59 -12.96
CA PHE A 102 -4.85 -0.24 -12.82
C PHE A 102 -4.17 -0.23 -14.18
N SER A 103 -3.24 0.72 -14.35
CA SER A 103 -2.47 0.91 -15.58
C SER A 103 -0.96 0.83 -15.31
N GLY A 104 -0.16 0.80 -16.38
CA GLY A 104 1.30 0.74 -16.29
C GLY A 104 1.83 -0.69 -16.13
N ASN A 105 3.07 -0.83 -15.67
CA ASN A 105 3.68 -2.14 -15.48
C ASN A 105 3.20 -2.77 -14.17
N LEU A 106 2.16 -3.62 -14.26
CA LEU A 106 1.60 -4.33 -13.10
C LEU A 106 2.60 -5.27 -12.41
N ASN A 107 3.66 -5.68 -13.12
CA ASN A 107 4.70 -6.56 -12.59
C ASN A 107 5.85 -5.78 -11.93
N ALA A 108 5.86 -4.45 -12.01
CA ALA A 108 6.73 -3.60 -11.20
C ALA A 108 6.07 -3.36 -9.82
N GLN A 109 6.82 -3.58 -8.75
CA GLN A 109 6.30 -3.49 -7.39
C GLN A 109 6.85 -2.24 -6.67
N PRO A 110 6.00 -1.49 -5.95
CA PRO A 110 4.54 -1.63 -5.84
C PRO A 110 3.79 -1.13 -7.09
N ILE A 111 2.56 -1.62 -7.30
CA ILE A 111 1.61 -0.98 -8.21
C ILE A 111 1.08 0.27 -7.51
N THR A 112 1.29 1.44 -8.12
CA THR A 112 0.81 2.73 -7.61
C THR A 112 -0.03 3.45 -8.64
N GLY A 113 -0.86 4.37 -8.17
CA GLY A 113 -1.65 5.23 -9.03
C GLY A 113 -2.60 6.09 -8.21
N GLU A 114 -3.34 6.93 -8.94
CA GLU A 114 -4.36 7.78 -8.36
C GLU A 114 -5.53 8.01 -9.30
N GLN A 115 -6.72 8.23 -8.73
CA GLN A 115 -7.94 8.56 -9.46
C GLN A 115 -8.84 9.39 -8.57
N THR A 116 -9.47 10.41 -9.13
CA THR A 116 -10.58 11.10 -8.44
C THR A 116 -11.84 10.24 -8.56
N ILE A 117 -12.48 9.96 -7.44
CA ILE A 117 -13.71 9.15 -7.35
C ILE A 117 -14.91 10.05 -7.03
N THR A 118 -16.13 9.59 -7.32
CA THR A 118 -17.33 10.35 -6.94
C THR A 118 -17.59 10.29 -5.43
N PRO A 119 -18.38 11.20 -4.86
CA PRO A 119 -18.81 11.13 -3.46
C PRO A 119 -19.53 9.80 -3.10
N GLU A 120 -20.33 9.26 -4.03
CA GLU A 120 -21.03 7.97 -3.85
C GLU A 120 -20.03 6.81 -3.81
N GLN A 121 -18.99 6.86 -4.65
CA GLN A 121 -17.89 5.92 -4.66
C GLN A 121 -17.08 5.99 -3.36
N ALA A 122 -16.79 7.19 -2.86
CA ALA A 122 -16.14 7.39 -1.56
C ALA A 122 -16.97 6.81 -0.41
N THR A 123 -18.30 6.98 -0.45
CA THR A 123 -19.22 6.39 0.53
C THR A 123 -19.22 4.87 0.46
N ALA A 124 -19.21 4.28 -0.74
CA ALA A 124 -19.12 2.83 -0.92
C ALA A 124 -17.79 2.26 -0.41
N LEU A 125 -16.66 2.95 -0.65
CA LEU A 125 -15.36 2.60 -0.09
C LEU A 125 -15.37 2.68 1.44
N ALA A 126 -15.93 3.75 2.01
CA ALA A 126 -16.07 3.92 3.45
C ALA A 126 -16.88 2.80 4.11
N ASN A 127 -17.91 2.29 3.43
CA ASN A 127 -18.73 1.16 3.88
C ASN A 127 -18.09 -0.21 3.62
N GLY A 128 -16.83 -0.26 3.16
CA GLY A 128 -16.11 -1.50 2.92
C GLY A 128 -16.70 -2.34 1.79
N LEU A 129 -17.34 -1.70 0.80
CA LEU A 129 -17.98 -2.38 -0.33
C LEU A 129 -17.04 -2.54 -1.53
N TRP A 130 -15.76 -2.23 -1.38
CA TRP A 130 -14.77 -2.31 -2.46
C TRP A 130 -13.75 -3.40 -2.18
N TYR A 131 -13.18 -3.97 -3.24
CA TYR A 131 -12.11 -4.95 -3.16
C TYR A 131 -11.07 -4.75 -4.25
N VAL A 132 -9.81 -5.08 -3.94
CA VAL A 132 -8.73 -5.16 -4.93
C VAL A 132 -8.68 -6.58 -5.47
N ASN A 133 -8.47 -6.73 -6.78
CA ASN A 133 -8.33 -8.02 -7.44
C ASN A 133 -7.16 -7.99 -8.44
N ILE A 134 -6.32 -9.03 -8.44
CA ILE A 134 -5.23 -9.23 -9.42
C ILE A 134 -5.46 -10.54 -10.17
N HIS A 135 -5.20 -10.50 -11.49
CA HIS A 135 -5.44 -11.57 -12.44
C HIS A 135 -4.12 -12.07 -13.06
N THR A 136 -4.11 -13.32 -13.48
CA THR A 136 -3.04 -13.91 -14.29
C THR A 136 -3.63 -14.71 -15.45
N ALA A 137 -2.78 -15.22 -16.34
CA ALA A 137 -3.21 -16.10 -17.42
C ALA A 137 -3.92 -17.38 -16.91
N ARG A 138 -3.49 -17.94 -15.76
CA ARG A 138 -4.12 -19.12 -15.16
C ARG A 138 -5.46 -18.80 -14.48
N TYR A 139 -5.60 -17.58 -13.97
CA TYR A 139 -6.79 -17.12 -13.27
C TYR A 139 -7.33 -15.83 -13.92
N PRO A 140 -7.94 -15.92 -15.11
CA PRO A 140 -8.40 -14.74 -15.84
C PRO A 140 -9.51 -13.99 -15.12
N ASN A 141 -10.32 -14.69 -14.31
CA ASN A 141 -11.39 -14.08 -13.50
C ASN A 141 -10.92 -13.57 -12.12
N GLY A 142 -9.63 -13.74 -11.80
CA GLY A 142 -9.03 -13.27 -10.54
C GLY A 142 -8.24 -14.37 -9.84
N GLU A 143 -6.96 -14.09 -9.55
CA GLU A 143 -6.10 -14.99 -8.78
C GLU A 143 -6.14 -14.67 -7.28
N ILE A 144 -5.98 -13.40 -6.91
CA ILE A 144 -6.03 -12.94 -5.52
C ILE A 144 -6.94 -11.73 -5.35
N ARG A 145 -7.70 -11.71 -4.25
CA ARG A 145 -8.68 -10.67 -3.91
C ARG A 145 -8.54 -10.28 -2.45
N GLY A 146 -8.81 -9.02 -2.14
CA GLY A 146 -8.84 -8.50 -0.77
C GLY A 146 -9.93 -7.45 -0.62
N GLN A 147 -10.84 -7.64 0.33
CA GLN A 147 -11.86 -6.62 0.66
C GLN A 147 -11.19 -5.45 1.39
N LEU A 148 -11.47 -4.23 0.94
CA LEU A 148 -10.95 -3.01 1.55
C LEU A 148 -11.73 -2.66 2.81
N THR A 149 -11.01 -2.34 3.88
CA THR A 149 -11.57 -1.88 5.15
C THR A 149 -10.82 -0.64 5.65
N PRO A 150 -11.50 0.30 6.34
CA PRO A 150 -10.80 1.42 6.99
C PRO A 150 -9.71 0.91 7.93
N ARG A 151 -8.52 1.50 7.82
CA ARG A 151 -7.41 1.24 8.74
C ARG A 151 -7.66 2.01 10.04
N ARG A 152 -7.75 1.29 11.16
CA ARG A 152 -7.96 1.87 12.49
C ARG A 152 -6.64 2.21 13.18
#